data_AF-A0A960IQA7-F1
#
_entry.id   AF-A0A960IQA7-F1
#
_cell.length_a   1.000
_cell.length_b   1.000
_cell.length_c   1.000
_cell.angle_alpha   90.00
_cell.angle_beta   90.00
_cell.angle_gamma   90.00
#
_symmetry.space_group_name_H-M   'P 1'
#
loop_
_entity.id
_entity.type
_entity.pdbx_description
1 polymer ?
#
loop_
_entity_poly.entity_id
_entity_poly.type
_entity_poly.pdbx_seq_one_letter_code
_entity_poly.pdbx_strand_id
1 'polypeptide(L)'
;MGAGAGPGSERDPFEQLLNPDFAQSAEYREPSAEERAAAVAAQKAAARKEREADLRRRLAEQAVHDDEVAKRERRARRRNPTRIWKVLGILTAVVAALAFAWMQTRGSVVAVGDSRTSVRPADYPPVDDSVSDSPLGTPPPAPLDPGPYEFVQMQQDGSGPIAWDPCRPIRYVVNPSGAPAGAEQLLEQAVANTAAATGFQFVDSGTTDEPWTKQRDAYQPDRYDDRWAPVLISWETQNTVPDIAGYIAGLGGGTPRSDSSGRAAYVSGAVVLDAEDLDAMLLEPDGTTAARAVIQHELGHLVGLDHVADASQLMFTEGTPAQTGDWGTGDLAGLNVLGSQPCMPEL
;
A
#
# COMPACT_ATOMS: atom_id res chain seq x y z
N MET A 1 -54.33 -48.22 68.13
CA MET A 1 -53.37 -47.31 68.78
C MET A 1 -52.01 -47.70 68.22
N GLY A 2 -51.53 -47.12 67.12
CA GLY A 2 -50.84 -45.83 67.05
C GLY A 2 -49.39 -46.02 67.53
N ALA A 3 -48.31 -45.61 66.88
CA ALA A 3 -48.01 -44.93 65.62
C ALA A 3 -46.49 -45.08 65.38
N GLY A 4 -45.98 -44.79 64.18
CA GLY A 4 -44.55 -44.51 63.97
C GLY A 4 -44.01 -44.95 62.62
N ALA A 5 -44.01 -44.04 61.65
CA ALA A 5 -43.42 -44.21 60.32
C ALA A 5 -42.07 -43.48 60.21
N GLY A 6 -41.11 -44.13 59.54
CA GLY A 6 -39.94 -43.53 58.84
C GLY A 6 -38.62 -43.44 59.61
N PRO A 7 -37.45 -43.45 58.94
CA PRO A 7 -37.25 -43.33 57.48
C PRO A 7 -36.73 -44.62 56.82
N GLY A 8 -37.04 -44.77 55.53
CA GLY A 8 -36.56 -45.86 54.69
C GLY A 8 -35.05 -45.81 54.51
N SER A 9 -34.43 -46.99 54.58
CA SER A 9 -33.06 -47.21 54.15
C SER A 9 -32.96 -46.90 52.66
N GLU A 10 -32.34 -45.77 52.31
CA GLU A 10 -31.74 -45.59 50.99
C GLU A 10 -30.85 -46.81 50.73
N ARG A 11 -31.20 -47.57 49.69
CA ARG A 11 -30.34 -48.66 49.21
C ARG A 11 -29.02 -48.03 48.79
N ASP A 12 -27.93 -48.51 49.39
CA ASP A 12 -26.58 -48.11 49.07
C ASP A 12 -26.35 -48.27 47.56
N PRO A 13 -26.07 -47.19 46.81
CA PRO A 13 -25.85 -47.27 45.36
C PRO A 13 -24.62 -48.14 45.01
N PHE A 14 -23.76 -48.47 45.98
CA PHE A 14 -22.61 -49.35 45.79
C PHE A 14 -22.92 -50.84 45.99
N GLU A 15 -24.12 -51.21 46.45
CA GLU A 15 -24.51 -52.62 46.62
C GLU A 15 -24.62 -53.36 45.26
N GLN A 16 -24.89 -52.62 44.18
CA GLN A 16 -24.90 -53.17 42.81
C GLN A 16 -23.48 -53.47 42.27
N LEU A 17 -22.45 -52.80 42.79
CA LEU A 17 -21.05 -53.04 42.38
C LEU A 17 -20.47 -54.32 43.00
N LEU A 18 -21.13 -54.88 44.02
CA LEU A 18 -20.75 -56.14 44.66
C LEU A 18 -21.53 -57.34 44.11
N ASN A 19 -22.40 -57.13 43.11
CA ASN A 19 -23.11 -58.22 42.46
C ASN A 19 -22.11 -59.08 41.65
N PRO A 20 -21.93 -60.37 41.96
CA PRO A 20 -21.00 -61.23 41.24
C PRO A 20 -21.36 -61.41 39.75
N ASP A 21 -22.59 -61.11 39.36
CA ASP A 21 -23.02 -61.10 37.95
C ASP A 21 -22.57 -59.84 37.18
N PHE A 22 -22.18 -58.76 37.86
CA PHE A 22 -21.60 -57.57 37.21
C PHE A 22 -20.17 -57.83 36.71
N ALA A 23 -19.49 -58.82 37.31
CA ALA A 23 -18.14 -59.25 36.92
C ALA A 23 -18.09 -60.18 35.68
N GLN A 24 -19.17 -60.25 34.89
CA GLN A 24 -19.15 -60.80 33.53
C GLN A 24 -19.20 -59.70 32.45
N SER A 25 -18.83 -58.46 32.78
CA SER A 25 -18.52 -57.47 31.75
C SER A 25 -17.28 -57.91 30.97
N ALA A 26 -17.39 -58.01 29.65
CA ALA A 26 -16.34 -58.44 28.71
C ALA A 26 -14.92 -58.07 29.18
N GLU A 27 -14.04 -59.08 29.22
CA GLU A 27 -12.63 -58.98 29.60
C GLU A 27 -11.97 -57.81 28.85
N TYR A 28 -11.82 -56.66 29.52
CA TYR A 28 -11.24 -55.46 28.92
C TYR A 28 -9.74 -55.66 28.80
N ARG A 29 -9.29 -55.98 27.58
CA ARG A 29 -7.88 -56.08 27.24
C ARG A 29 -7.37 -54.72 26.78
N GLU A 30 -6.45 -54.14 27.54
CA GLU A 30 -5.74 -52.95 27.10
C GLU A 30 -4.91 -53.23 25.84
N PRO A 31 -5.00 -52.37 24.80
CA PRO A 31 -4.22 -52.54 23.60
C PRO A 31 -2.73 -52.32 23.88
N SER A 32 -1.91 -53.25 23.37
CA SER A 32 -0.46 -53.18 23.43
C SER A 32 0.07 -51.89 22.78
N ALA A 33 1.32 -51.53 23.09
CA ALA A 33 1.96 -50.36 22.48
C ALA A 33 2.02 -50.46 20.94
N GLU A 34 2.16 -51.68 20.42
CA GLU A 34 2.20 -51.96 18.99
C GLU A 34 0.83 -51.74 18.33
N GLU A 35 -0.26 -52.18 18.96
CA GLU A 35 -1.64 -51.94 18.50
C GLU A 35 -2.01 -50.46 18.53
N ARG A 36 -1.56 -49.71 19.54
CA ARG A 36 -1.74 -48.25 19.61
C ARG A 36 -0.97 -47.53 18.51
N ALA A 37 0.28 -47.93 18.24
CA ALA A 37 1.08 -47.38 17.16
C ALA A 37 0.45 -47.66 15.78
N ALA A 38 -0.07 -48.87 15.57
CA ALA A 38 -0.79 -49.24 14.35
C ALA A 38 -2.07 -48.42 14.16
N ALA A 39 -2.84 -48.16 15.22
CA ALA A 39 -4.03 -47.32 15.16
C ALA A 39 -3.71 -45.86 14.78
N VAL A 40 -2.65 -45.28 15.35
CA VAL A 40 -2.20 -43.92 15.01
C VAL A 40 -1.70 -43.85 13.56
N ALA A 41 -0.97 -44.87 13.10
CA ALA A 41 -0.53 -44.95 11.71
C ALA A 41 -1.72 -45.04 10.73
N ALA A 42 -2.75 -45.82 11.07
CA ALA A 42 -3.97 -45.92 10.29
C ALA A 42 -4.74 -44.59 10.23
N GLN A 43 -4.84 -43.87 11.35
CA GLN A 43 -5.46 -42.53 11.40
C GLN A 43 -4.69 -41.51 10.54
N LYS A 44 -3.35 -41.50 10.60
CA LYS A 44 -2.52 -40.63 9.76
C LYS A 44 -2.66 -40.96 8.28
N ALA A 45 -2.74 -42.24 7.93
CA ALA A 45 -2.96 -42.67 6.55
C ALA A 45 -4.34 -42.25 6.02
N ALA A 46 -5.38 -42.35 6.85
CA ALA A 46 -6.72 -41.87 6.50
C ALA A 46 -6.75 -40.35 6.28
N ALA A 47 -6.15 -39.58 7.19
CA ALA A 47 -6.05 -38.12 7.07
C ALA A 47 -5.25 -37.69 5.83
N ARG A 48 -4.18 -38.42 5.47
CA ARG A 48 -3.42 -38.17 4.25
C ARG A 48 -4.27 -38.39 3.00
N LYS A 49 -5.06 -39.46 2.97
CA LYS A 49 -5.95 -39.78 1.85
C LYS A 49 -7.05 -38.74 1.68
N GLU A 50 -7.57 -38.21 2.79
CA GLU A 50 -8.57 -37.14 2.77
C GLU A 50 -7.98 -35.82 2.24
N ARG A 51 -6.77 -35.43 2.70
CA ARG A 51 -6.07 -34.25 2.17
C ARG A 51 -5.75 -34.37 0.68
N GLU A 52 -5.36 -35.55 0.22
CA GLU A 52 -5.10 -35.79 -1.20
C GLU A 52 -6.39 -35.72 -2.04
N ALA A 53 -7.51 -36.20 -1.51
CA ALA A 53 -8.81 -36.06 -2.16
C ALA A 53 -9.28 -34.59 -2.22
N ASP A 54 -9.10 -33.81 -1.16
CA ASP A 54 -9.40 -32.38 -1.14
C ASP A 54 -8.54 -31.60 -2.14
N LEU A 55 -7.22 -31.88 -2.18
CA LEU A 55 -6.32 -31.26 -3.15
C LEU A 55 -6.72 -31.58 -4.59
N ARG A 56 -7.04 -32.85 -4.89
CA ARG A 56 -7.52 -33.25 -6.23
C ARG A 56 -8.82 -32.57 -6.60
N ARG A 57 -9.73 -32.37 -5.65
CA ARG A 57 -10.97 -31.63 -5.86
C ARG A 57 -10.68 -30.16 -6.18
N ARG A 58 -9.84 -29.47 -5.41
CA ARG A 58 -9.46 -28.07 -5.66
C ARG A 58 -8.76 -27.88 -7.01
N LEU A 59 -7.85 -28.79 -7.38
CA LEU A 59 -7.19 -28.77 -8.68
C LEU A 59 -8.20 -28.99 -9.83
N ALA A 60 -9.22 -29.84 -9.63
CA ALA A 60 -10.29 -30.01 -10.61
C ALA A 60 -11.19 -28.77 -10.71
N GLU A 61 -11.52 -28.12 -9.59
CA GLU A 61 -12.27 -26.85 -9.55
C GLU A 61 -11.49 -25.73 -10.25
N GLN A 62 -10.17 -25.63 -10.00
CA GLN A 62 -9.29 -24.68 -10.66
C GLN A 62 -9.18 -24.95 -12.17
N ALA A 63 -9.01 -26.21 -12.59
CA ALA A 63 -8.97 -26.56 -14.01
C ALA A 63 -10.29 -26.20 -14.75
N VAL A 64 -11.44 -26.32 -14.09
CA VAL A 64 -12.74 -25.88 -14.63
C VAL A 64 -12.79 -24.36 -14.74
N HIS A 65 -12.29 -23.64 -13.73
CA HIS A 65 -12.20 -22.18 -13.77
C HIS A 65 -11.30 -21.70 -14.91
N ASP A 66 -10.12 -22.30 -15.06
CA ASP A 66 -9.16 -21.98 -16.11
C ASP A 66 -9.71 -22.27 -17.51
N ASP A 67 -10.45 -23.37 -17.68
CA ASP A 67 -11.14 -23.69 -18.95
C ASP A 67 -12.26 -22.68 -19.25
N GLU A 68 -13.01 -22.23 -18.25
CA GLU A 68 -14.02 -21.17 -18.41
C GLU A 68 -13.39 -19.82 -18.74
N VAL A 69 -12.26 -19.46 -18.13
CA VAL A 69 -11.46 -18.28 -18.49
C VAL A 69 -10.95 -18.41 -19.93
N ALA A 70 -10.36 -19.54 -20.30
CA ALA A 70 -9.87 -19.79 -21.65
C ALA A 70 -11.00 -19.76 -22.71
N LYS A 71 -12.20 -20.25 -22.38
CA LYS A 71 -13.39 -20.13 -23.24
C LYS A 71 -13.85 -18.68 -23.37
N ARG A 72 -13.84 -17.90 -22.29
CA ARG A 72 -14.14 -16.45 -22.31
C ARG A 72 -13.12 -15.71 -23.18
N GLU A 73 -11.84 -16.02 -23.06
CA GLU A 73 -10.77 -15.48 -23.90
C GLU A 73 -10.93 -15.89 -25.37
N ARG A 74 -11.27 -17.16 -25.67
CA ARG A 74 -11.54 -17.61 -27.06
C ARG A 74 -12.77 -16.93 -27.64
N ARG A 75 -13.82 -16.67 -26.84
CA ARG A 75 -15.00 -15.88 -27.23
C ARG A 75 -14.64 -14.42 -27.46
N ALA A 76 -13.77 -13.85 -26.63
CA ALA A 76 -13.23 -12.49 -26.80
C ALA A 76 -12.35 -12.38 -28.06
N ARG A 77 -11.50 -13.37 -28.34
CA ARG A 77 -10.65 -13.44 -29.54
C ARG A 77 -11.45 -13.65 -30.83
N ARG A 78 -12.57 -14.38 -30.79
CA ARG A 78 -13.49 -14.54 -31.95
C ARG A 78 -14.27 -13.26 -32.25
N ARG A 79 -14.45 -12.37 -31.27
CA ARG A 79 -15.11 -11.07 -31.44
C ARG A 79 -14.06 -10.01 -31.80
N ASN A 80 -13.56 -10.13 -33.03
CA ASN A 80 -12.43 -9.40 -33.62
C ASN A 80 -12.36 -7.89 -33.24
N PRO A 81 -11.49 -7.47 -32.30
CA PRO A 81 -11.36 -6.06 -31.89
C PRO A 81 -9.99 -5.46 -32.24
N THR A 82 -9.17 -6.10 -33.07
CA THR A 82 -7.74 -5.72 -33.24
C THR A 82 -7.47 -4.59 -34.23
N ARG A 83 -8.49 -4.01 -34.88
CA ARG A 83 -8.33 -2.80 -35.73
C ARG A 83 -8.88 -1.50 -35.12
N ILE A 84 -9.78 -1.57 -34.14
CA ILE A 84 -10.42 -0.36 -33.56
C ILE A 84 -9.57 0.23 -32.42
N TRP A 85 -8.88 -0.61 -31.63
CA TRP A 85 -8.11 -0.15 -30.46
C TRP A 85 -6.77 0.54 -30.78
N LYS A 86 -6.13 0.23 -31.92
CA LYS A 86 -4.95 0.99 -32.37
C LYS A 86 -5.30 2.41 -32.80
N VAL A 87 -6.53 2.63 -33.28
CA VAL A 87 -7.01 3.96 -33.69
C VAL A 87 -7.54 4.72 -32.47
N LEU A 88 -8.10 4.04 -31.46
CA LEU A 88 -8.62 4.69 -30.26
C LEU A 88 -7.54 5.17 -29.29
N GLY A 89 -6.45 4.43 -29.10
CA GLY A 89 -5.31 4.88 -28.28
C GLY A 89 -4.56 6.08 -28.88
N ILE A 90 -4.47 6.13 -30.21
CA ILE A 90 -3.94 7.29 -30.93
C ILE A 90 -4.96 8.45 -30.90
N LEU A 91 -6.26 8.19 -31.00
CA LEU A 91 -7.29 9.23 -30.90
C LEU A 91 -7.44 9.80 -29.48
N THR A 92 -7.24 9.04 -28.41
CA THR A 92 -7.24 9.58 -27.04
C THR A 92 -6.02 10.44 -26.77
N ALA A 93 -4.84 10.04 -27.27
CA ALA A 93 -3.64 10.87 -27.20
C ALA A 93 -3.75 12.14 -28.07
N VAL A 94 -4.36 12.05 -29.26
CA VAL A 94 -4.58 13.19 -30.17
C VAL A 94 -5.70 14.10 -29.66
N VAL A 95 -6.77 13.57 -29.07
CA VAL A 95 -7.85 14.38 -28.48
C VAL A 95 -7.37 15.05 -27.18
N ALA A 96 -6.55 14.38 -26.37
CA ALA A 96 -5.89 15.01 -25.22
C ALA A 96 -4.90 16.11 -25.67
N ALA A 97 -4.10 15.87 -26.71
CA ALA A 97 -3.19 16.87 -27.27
C ALA A 97 -3.91 18.04 -27.96
N LEU A 98 -5.04 17.80 -28.64
CA LEU A 98 -5.87 18.84 -29.26
C LEU A 98 -6.70 19.61 -28.23
N ALA A 99 -7.18 18.96 -27.16
CA ALA A 99 -7.81 19.65 -26.03
C ALA A 99 -6.79 20.52 -25.28
N PHE A 100 -5.56 20.04 -25.11
CA PHE A 100 -4.44 20.79 -24.54
C PHE A 100 -4.03 21.98 -25.44
N ALA A 101 -3.93 21.78 -26.76
CA ALA A 101 -3.67 22.87 -27.72
C ALA A 101 -4.84 23.89 -27.81
N TRP A 102 -6.09 23.44 -27.61
CA TRP A 102 -7.26 24.32 -27.55
C TRP A 102 -7.33 25.10 -26.22
N MET A 103 -6.85 24.51 -25.12
CA MET A 103 -6.65 25.19 -23.84
C MET A 103 -5.57 26.28 -23.94
N GLN A 104 -4.49 26.03 -24.70
CA GLN A 104 -3.39 27.00 -24.93
C GLN A 104 -3.75 28.15 -25.89
N THR A 105 -4.79 28.00 -26.73
CA THR A 105 -5.18 29.02 -27.73
C THR A 105 -6.29 29.95 -27.27
N ARG A 106 -6.89 29.74 -26.08
CA ARG A 106 -7.67 30.78 -25.40
C ARG A 106 -6.72 31.71 -24.66
N GLY A 107 -6.06 32.56 -25.44
CA GLY A 107 -5.24 33.65 -24.96
C GLY A 107 -6.01 34.47 -23.94
N SER A 108 -5.55 34.45 -22.69
CA SER A 108 -5.87 35.50 -21.74
C SER A 108 -5.24 36.79 -22.25
N VAL A 109 -6.07 37.76 -22.57
CA VAL A 109 -5.67 39.13 -22.88
C VAL A 109 -4.73 39.62 -21.77
N VAL A 110 -3.47 39.88 -22.14
CA VAL A 110 -2.48 40.48 -21.25
C VAL A 110 -2.93 41.90 -20.92
N ALA A 111 -3.55 42.06 -19.75
CA ALA A 111 -3.65 43.36 -19.11
C ALA A 111 -2.25 43.69 -18.58
N VAL A 112 -1.51 44.51 -19.32
CA VAL A 112 -0.31 45.18 -18.79
C VAL A 112 -0.79 46.08 -17.66
N GLY A 113 -0.62 45.59 -16.44
CA GLY A 113 -1.04 46.25 -15.22
C GLY A 113 0.08 46.21 -14.21
N ASP A 114 0.85 47.29 -14.24
CA ASP A 114 1.51 47.99 -13.13
C ASP A 114 1.71 47.20 -11.83
N SER A 115 2.96 47.09 -11.38
CA SER A 115 3.48 46.60 -10.08
C SER A 115 2.39 46.35 -9.02
N ARG A 116 1.76 45.17 -9.05
CA ARG A 116 0.81 44.73 -8.02
C ARG A 116 1.50 43.74 -7.11
N THR A 117 1.43 44.01 -5.82
CA THR A 117 1.65 43.05 -4.75
C THR A 117 1.01 41.72 -5.15
N SER A 118 1.81 40.66 -5.30
CA SER A 118 1.31 39.33 -5.65
C SER A 118 0.25 38.93 -4.63
N VAL A 119 -1.02 38.91 -5.03
CA VAL A 119 -2.11 38.45 -4.16
C VAL A 119 -2.02 36.94 -4.17
N ARG A 120 -1.67 36.36 -3.01
CA ARG A 120 -1.62 34.91 -2.82
C ARG A 120 -2.96 34.27 -3.21
N PRO A 121 -2.98 33.17 -3.99
CA PRO A 121 -4.23 32.54 -4.39
C PRO A 121 -5.07 32.10 -3.17
N ALA A 122 -6.39 32.13 -3.31
CA ALA A 122 -7.31 31.83 -2.21
C ALA A 122 -7.28 30.36 -1.77
N ASP A 123 -6.79 29.45 -2.63
CA ASP A 123 -6.61 28.03 -2.37
C ASP A 123 -5.21 27.69 -1.78
N TYR A 124 -4.46 28.72 -1.36
CA TYR A 124 -3.17 28.56 -0.69
C TYR A 124 -3.35 28.95 0.79
N PRO A 125 -2.75 28.19 1.73
CA PRO A 125 -2.68 28.61 3.13
C PRO A 125 -1.90 29.91 3.24
N PRO A 126 -2.03 30.70 4.31
CA PRO A 126 -1.10 31.78 4.64
C PRO A 126 0.37 31.34 4.56
N VAL A 127 1.29 32.29 4.36
CA VAL A 127 2.73 31.99 4.39
C VAL A 127 3.07 31.43 5.77
N ASP A 128 3.59 30.20 5.79
CA ASP A 128 4.02 29.53 7.01
C ASP A 128 5.39 30.09 7.43
N ASP A 129 5.43 30.82 8.54
CA ASP A 129 6.65 31.43 9.10
C ASP A 129 7.72 30.39 9.55
N SER A 130 7.42 29.08 9.49
CA SER A 130 8.37 28.01 9.83
C SER A 130 9.31 27.58 8.70
N VAL A 131 9.36 28.31 7.57
CA VAL A 131 10.36 28.08 6.50
C VAL A 131 11.75 28.37 7.01
N SER A 132 12.70 27.49 6.68
CA SER A 132 14.11 27.79 6.82
C SER A 132 14.63 28.55 5.59
N ASP A 133 15.61 29.43 5.78
CA ASP A 133 16.33 30.11 4.69
C ASP A 133 17.28 29.15 3.94
N SER A 134 17.52 27.95 4.48
CA SER A 134 18.39 26.92 3.91
C SER A 134 17.76 25.52 4.03
N PRO A 135 18.17 24.55 3.21
CA PRO A 135 17.72 23.16 3.34
C PRO A 135 17.86 22.64 4.77
N LEU A 136 16.84 21.93 5.26
CA LEU A 136 16.80 21.35 6.60
C LEU A 136 17.70 20.12 6.74
N GLY A 137 18.07 19.52 5.61
CA GLY A 137 19.03 18.44 5.50
C GLY A 137 19.66 18.42 4.12
N THR A 138 20.61 17.52 3.92
CA THR A 138 21.30 17.34 2.64
C THR A 138 21.29 15.86 2.26
N PRO A 139 20.95 15.50 1.02
CA PRO A 139 21.04 14.12 0.59
C PRO A 139 22.50 13.63 0.66
N PRO A 140 22.73 12.32 0.88
CA PRO A 140 24.05 11.72 0.75
C PRO A 140 24.60 11.94 -0.66
N PRO A 141 25.94 11.91 -0.87
CA PRO A 141 26.52 11.97 -2.21
C PRO A 141 25.92 10.91 -3.13
N ALA A 142 25.59 11.30 -4.37
CA ALA A 142 25.07 10.38 -5.36
C ALA A 142 26.06 9.22 -5.62
N PRO A 143 25.57 7.99 -5.92
CA PRO A 143 26.41 6.88 -6.32
C PRO A 143 27.30 7.23 -7.53
N LEU A 144 28.54 6.71 -7.55
CA LEU A 144 29.50 6.98 -8.63
C LEU A 144 29.07 6.38 -9.98
N ASP A 145 28.46 5.19 -9.93
CA ASP A 145 27.92 4.47 -11.08
C ASP A 145 26.40 4.31 -10.89
N PRO A 146 25.60 5.37 -11.17
CA PRO A 146 24.16 5.31 -10.95
C PRO A 146 23.50 4.39 -11.98
N GLY A 147 22.53 3.61 -11.49
CA GLY A 147 21.54 2.94 -12.36
C GLY A 147 20.55 3.95 -12.97
N PRO A 148 19.59 3.48 -13.77
CA PRO A 148 18.55 4.36 -14.32
C PRO A 148 17.60 4.88 -13.24
N TYR A 149 17.10 6.09 -13.42
CA TYR A 149 16.04 6.72 -12.61
C TYR A 149 15.22 7.67 -13.47
N GLU A 150 13.95 7.86 -13.11
CA GLU A 150 13.01 8.78 -13.76
C GLU A 150 12.24 9.61 -12.71
N PHE A 151 11.53 10.64 -13.14
CA PHE A 151 10.78 11.55 -12.26
C PHE A 151 9.32 11.67 -12.67
N VAL A 152 8.41 11.66 -11.69
CA VAL A 152 6.96 11.65 -11.95
C VAL A 152 6.53 12.89 -12.71
N GLN A 153 7.14 14.04 -12.39
CA GLN A 153 6.85 15.32 -13.05
C GLN A 153 8.11 16.17 -13.21
N MET A 154 8.16 16.91 -14.31
CA MET A 154 9.19 17.90 -14.61
C MET A 154 8.59 19.30 -14.58
N GLN A 155 9.42 20.30 -14.27
CA GLN A 155 9.05 21.71 -14.43
C GLN A 155 8.62 21.97 -15.88
N GLN A 156 7.68 22.89 -16.09
CA GLN A 156 7.15 23.17 -17.44
C GLN A 156 8.23 23.67 -18.42
N ASP A 157 9.26 24.34 -17.90
CA ASP A 157 10.41 24.84 -18.66
C ASP A 157 11.53 23.78 -18.84
N GLY A 158 11.37 22.59 -18.24
CA GLY A 158 12.36 21.51 -18.27
C GLY A 158 13.59 21.76 -17.39
N SER A 159 13.58 22.77 -16.52
CA SER A 159 14.73 23.14 -15.67
C SER A 159 15.11 22.07 -14.64
N GLY A 160 14.22 21.14 -14.33
CA GLY A 160 14.44 20.04 -13.40
C GLY A 160 13.15 19.29 -13.06
N PRO A 161 13.22 18.34 -12.13
CA PRO A 161 12.02 17.69 -11.61
C PRO A 161 11.18 18.65 -10.76
N ILE A 162 9.90 18.33 -10.60
CA ILE A 162 9.12 18.82 -9.46
C ILE A 162 9.52 17.99 -8.25
N ALA A 163 9.88 18.66 -7.15
CA ALA A 163 10.23 18.02 -5.89
C ALA A 163 9.57 18.76 -4.72
N TRP A 164 9.78 18.28 -3.50
CA TRP A 164 9.44 18.99 -2.28
C TRP A 164 10.44 20.13 -2.01
N ASP A 165 9.99 21.18 -1.32
CA ASP A 165 10.90 22.23 -0.81
C ASP A 165 11.75 21.66 0.35
N PRO A 166 13.09 21.49 0.19
CA PRO A 166 13.91 20.93 1.26
C PRO A 166 14.07 21.86 2.47
N CYS A 167 13.56 23.08 2.38
CA CYS A 167 13.63 24.11 3.43
C CYS A 167 12.37 24.10 4.32
N ARG A 168 11.46 23.15 4.07
CA ARG A 168 10.26 22.86 4.86
C ARG A 168 10.20 21.39 5.25
N PRO A 169 9.65 21.04 6.42
CA PRO A 169 9.41 19.64 6.76
C PRO A 169 8.21 19.10 5.97
N ILE A 170 8.33 17.86 5.50
CA ILE A 170 7.22 17.08 4.94
C ILE A 170 6.43 16.50 6.12
N ARG A 171 5.30 17.13 6.43
CA ARG A 171 4.40 16.63 7.47
C ARG A 171 3.52 15.53 6.91
N TYR A 172 3.33 14.46 7.67
CA TYR A 172 2.40 13.40 7.32
C TYR A 172 1.45 13.09 8.49
N VAL A 173 0.27 12.62 8.16
CA VAL A 173 -0.73 12.08 9.09
C VAL A 173 -1.11 10.69 8.64
N VAL A 174 -1.49 9.86 9.61
CA VAL A 174 -1.75 8.45 9.40
C VAL A 174 -3.21 8.14 9.69
N ASN A 175 -3.97 7.61 8.73
CA ASN A 175 -5.28 7.02 9.03
C ASN A 175 -5.10 5.53 9.30
N PRO A 176 -5.05 5.08 10.58
CA PRO A 176 -4.69 3.70 10.92
C PRO A 176 -5.79 2.68 10.62
N SER A 177 -6.94 3.11 10.11
CA SER A 177 -8.07 2.23 9.83
C SER A 177 -7.67 1.19 8.79
N GLY A 178 -7.84 -0.10 9.13
CA GLY A 178 -7.48 -1.20 8.21
C GLY A 178 -5.99 -1.52 8.14
N ALA A 179 -5.13 -0.86 8.92
CA ALA A 179 -3.70 -1.15 8.92
C ALA A 179 -3.39 -2.59 9.39
N PRO A 180 -2.58 -3.35 8.63
CA PRO A 180 -2.03 -4.64 9.06
C PRO A 180 -1.28 -4.56 10.39
N ALA A 181 -1.25 -5.68 11.13
CA ALA A 181 -0.47 -5.77 12.34
C ALA A 181 1.03 -5.58 12.04
N GLY A 182 1.66 -4.59 12.69
CA GLY A 182 3.08 -4.26 12.46
C GLY A 182 3.35 -3.29 11.30
N ALA A 183 2.32 -2.84 10.58
CA ALA A 183 2.47 -1.89 9.47
C ALA A 183 3.09 -0.55 9.92
N GLU A 184 2.76 -0.07 11.12
CA GLU A 184 3.32 1.16 11.68
C GLU A 184 4.86 1.14 11.74
N GLN A 185 5.43 0.05 12.24
CA GLN A 185 6.89 -0.09 12.33
C GLN A 185 7.54 -0.13 10.93
N LEU A 186 6.87 -0.71 9.94
CA LEU A 186 7.36 -0.75 8.57
C LEU A 186 7.29 0.61 7.90
N LEU A 187 6.21 1.35 8.17
CA LEU A 187 6.06 2.73 7.71
C LEU A 187 7.15 3.63 8.29
N GLU A 188 7.40 3.56 9.61
CA GLU A 188 8.48 4.31 10.26
C GLU A 188 9.85 4.04 9.62
N GLN A 189 10.17 2.77 9.34
CA GLN A 189 11.41 2.40 8.66
C GLN A 189 11.49 2.95 7.23
N ALA A 190 10.41 2.84 6.46
CA ALA A 190 10.37 3.32 5.08
C ALA A 190 10.48 4.87 5.00
N VAL A 191 9.83 5.58 5.94
CA VAL A 191 9.97 7.04 6.10
C VAL A 191 11.40 7.40 6.46
N ALA A 192 12.01 6.72 7.43
CA ALA A 192 13.39 6.95 7.82
C ALA A 192 14.38 6.72 6.66
N ASN A 193 14.18 5.65 5.87
CA ASN A 193 15.00 5.35 4.71
C ASN A 193 14.86 6.41 3.61
N THR A 194 13.64 6.88 3.35
CA THR A 194 13.36 7.96 2.40
C THR A 194 14.00 9.28 2.86
N ALA A 195 13.86 9.61 4.15
CA ALA A 195 14.47 10.80 4.76
C ALA A 195 16.01 10.76 4.63
N ALA A 196 16.62 9.61 4.93
CA ALA A 196 18.07 9.43 4.84
C ALA A 196 18.61 9.56 3.41
N ALA A 197 17.86 9.09 2.41
CA ALA A 197 18.29 9.13 1.01
C ALA A 197 18.09 10.50 0.34
N THR A 198 17.08 11.25 0.77
CA THR A 198 16.73 12.57 0.19
C THR A 198 17.30 13.74 0.99
N GLY A 199 17.56 13.56 2.28
CA GLY A 199 17.82 14.66 3.20
C GLY A 199 16.57 15.45 3.62
N PHE A 200 15.37 15.09 3.12
CA PHE A 200 14.12 15.72 3.56
C PHE A 200 13.84 15.38 5.03
N GLN A 201 13.23 16.33 5.74
CA GLN A 201 12.78 16.14 7.11
C GLN A 201 11.31 15.75 7.12
N PHE A 202 11.00 14.54 7.57
CA PHE A 202 9.62 14.08 7.76
C PHE A 202 9.19 14.33 9.20
N VAL A 203 7.94 14.80 9.39
CA VAL A 203 7.36 15.05 10.70
C VAL A 203 6.02 14.33 10.82
N ASP A 204 5.97 13.35 11.70
CA ASP A 204 4.73 12.69 12.10
C ASP A 204 3.83 13.70 12.82
N SER A 205 2.66 13.96 12.25
CA SER A 205 1.65 14.86 12.82
C SER A 205 0.50 14.10 13.50
N GLY A 206 0.68 12.80 13.74
CA GLY A 206 -0.24 11.92 14.43
C GLY A 206 -1.29 11.28 13.51
N THR A 207 -2.31 10.73 14.14
CA THR A 207 -3.37 10.01 13.43
C THR A 207 -4.50 10.93 12.96
N THR A 208 -5.15 10.55 11.86
CA THR A 208 -6.34 11.22 11.32
C THR A 208 -7.45 10.20 11.01
N ASP A 209 -8.68 10.66 10.93
CA ASP A 209 -9.84 9.90 10.43
C ASP A 209 -10.18 10.27 8.97
N GLU A 210 -9.35 11.09 8.32
CA GLU A 210 -9.53 11.49 6.91
C GLU A 210 -9.47 10.24 5.99
N PRO A 211 -10.55 9.93 5.23
CA PRO A 211 -10.49 8.90 4.20
C PRO A 211 -9.76 9.43 2.96
N TRP A 212 -9.11 8.55 2.21
CA TRP A 212 -8.54 8.97 0.93
C TRP A 212 -9.62 9.31 -0.10
N THR A 213 -9.39 10.36 -0.90
CA THR A 213 -10.22 10.67 -2.07
C THR A 213 -9.34 11.14 -3.23
N LYS A 214 -9.77 10.84 -4.46
CA LYS A 214 -9.03 11.20 -5.68
C LYS A 214 -8.90 12.70 -5.90
N GLN A 215 -9.84 13.50 -5.40
CA GLN A 215 -9.84 14.96 -5.49
C GLN A 215 -9.54 15.62 -4.15
N ARG A 216 -8.66 15.01 -3.34
CA ARG A 216 -8.24 15.57 -2.06
C ARG A 216 -7.58 16.94 -2.28
N ASP A 217 -8.15 17.97 -1.65
CA ASP A 217 -7.60 19.31 -1.71
C ASP A 217 -6.27 19.40 -0.95
N ALA A 218 -5.32 20.15 -1.54
CA ALA A 218 -4.01 20.40 -0.92
C ALA A 218 -4.12 21.36 0.27
N TYR A 219 -5.19 22.14 0.38
CA TYR A 219 -5.44 23.06 1.48
C TYR A 219 -6.81 22.75 2.10
N GLN A 220 -6.83 22.36 3.37
CA GLN A 220 -8.03 21.96 4.10
C GLN A 220 -8.08 22.65 5.47
N PRO A 221 -8.43 23.95 5.54
CA PRO A 221 -8.33 24.74 6.76
C PRO A 221 -9.21 24.25 7.89
N ASP A 222 -10.38 23.66 7.58
CA ASP A 222 -11.29 23.13 8.58
C ASP A 222 -10.73 21.90 9.32
N ARG A 223 -9.72 21.23 8.75
CA ARG A 223 -9.11 20.01 9.32
C ARG A 223 -7.67 20.20 9.76
N TYR A 224 -6.87 20.93 8.99
CA TYR A 224 -5.43 21.05 9.20
C TYR A 224 -4.98 22.49 9.51
N ASP A 225 -5.92 23.41 9.73
CA ASP A 225 -5.68 24.85 9.93
C ASP A 225 -5.05 25.54 8.71
N ASP A 226 -4.47 26.72 8.93
CA ASP A 226 -3.84 27.62 7.97
C ASP A 226 -2.50 27.09 7.41
N ARG A 227 -2.45 25.83 6.94
CA ARG A 227 -1.27 25.20 6.33
C ARG A 227 -1.67 24.25 5.20
N TRP A 228 -0.71 23.84 4.38
CA TRP A 228 -0.92 22.76 3.42
C TRP A 228 -1.30 21.48 4.15
N ALA A 229 -2.32 20.79 3.64
CA ALA A 229 -2.76 19.52 4.16
C ALA A 229 -1.56 18.55 4.20
N PRO A 230 -1.26 17.93 5.35
CA PRO A 230 -0.16 16.96 5.44
C PRO A 230 -0.34 15.83 4.44
N VAL A 231 0.74 15.12 4.14
CA VAL A 231 0.67 13.86 3.39
C VAL A 231 -0.25 12.90 4.14
N LEU A 232 -1.29 12.41 3.46
CA LEU A 232 -2.18 11.40 4.02
C LEU A 232 -1.60 10.01 3.74
N ILE A 233 -1.33 9.24 4.79
CA ILE A 233 -0.96 7.82 4.68
C ILE A 233 -2.14 6.99 5.15
N SER A 234 -2.69 6.14 4.29
CA SER A 234 -3.88 5.36 4.59
C SER A 234 -3.79 3.93 4.08
N TRP A 235 -4.50 3.02 4.75
CA TRP A 235 -4.66 1.62 4.34
C TRP A 235 -6.09 1.46 3.81
N GLU A 236 -6.18 1.04 2.56
CA GLU A 236 -7.43 0.97 1.82
C GLU A 236 -7.61 -0.44 1.25
N THR A 237 -8.81 -0.73 0.78
CA THR A 237 -9.09 -1.99 0.07
C THR A 237 -9.39 -1.67 -1.38
N GLN A 238 -9.23 -2.65 -2.27
CA GLN A 238 -9.61 -2.52 -3.68
C GLN A 238 -11.11 -2.19 -3.87
N ASN A 239 -11.94 -2.46 -2.86
CA ASN A 239 -13.36 -2.10 -2.85
C ASN A 239 -13.60 -0.62 -2.54
N THR A 240 -12.77 0.01 -1.70
CA THR A 240 -12.88 1.42 -1.32
C THR A 240 -12.15 2.32 -2.31
N VAL A 241 -11.02 1.86 -2.83
CA VAL A 241 -10.22 2.54 -3.84
C VAL A 241 -10.00 1.60 -5.03
N PRO A 242 -10.88 1.63 -6.06
CA PRO A 242 -10.72 0.77 -7.23
C PRO A 242 -9.42 1.00 -8.00
N ASP A 243 -8.78 2.17 -7.82
CA ASP A 243 -7.51 2.52 -8.48
C ASP A 243 -6.31 1.73 -7.90
N ILE A 244 -6.42 1.10 -6.72
CA ILE A 244 -5.44 0.12 -6.19
C ILE A 244 -5.81 -1.33 -6.55
N ALA A 245 -6.88 -1.55 -7.32
CA ALA A 245 -7.28 -2.90 -7.69
C ALA A 245 -6.32 -3.51 -8.74
N GLY A 246 -5.76 -4.69 -8.44
CA GLY A 246 -4.96 -5.48 -9.40
C GLY A 246 -3.51 -5.69 -8.96
N TYR A 247 -2.54 -5.28 -9.78
CA TYR A 247 -1.10 -5.50 -9.55
C TYR A 247 -0.43 -4.36 -8.75
N ILE A 248 -1.23 -3.49 -8.11
CA ILE A 248 -0.78 -2.23 -7.53
C ILE A 248 -0.98 -2.32 -6.01
N ALA A 249 0.07 -2.63 -5.28
CA ALA A 249 0.03 -2.77 -3.81
C ALA A 249 -0.05 -1.41 -3.08
N GLY A 250 0.03 -0.29 -3.80
CA GLY A 250 -0.20 1.04 -3.28
C GLY A 250 -0.14 2.15 -4.34
N LEU A 251 -0.46 3.38 -3.94
CA LEU A 251 -0.37 4.59 -4.75
C LEU A 251 0.30 5.71 -3.95
N GLY A 252 1.46 6.15 -4.38
CA GLY A 252 2.13 7.36 -3.91
C GLY A 252 2.00 8.53 -4.88
N GLY A 253 1.87 9.75 -4.36
CA GLY A 253 1.92 10.93 -5.22
C GLY A 253 1.91 12.25 -4.48
N GLY A 254 2.77 13.17 -4.93
CA GLY A 254 2.78 14.56 -4.52
C GLY A 254 1.77 15.41 -5.28
N THR A 255 1.17 16.40 -4.59
CA THR A 255 0.27 17.40 -5.16
C THR A 255 1.06 18.69 -5.42
N PRO A 256 1.31 19.06 -6.69
CA PRO A 256 2.11 20.24 -7.00
C PRO A 256 1.30 21.53 -6.89
N ARG A 257 2.00 22.60 -6.50
CA ARG A 257 1.55 24.00 -6.55
C ARG A 257 2.70 24.87 -7.04
N SER A 258 2.36 25.98 -7.71
CA SER A 258 3.33 26.88 -8.33
C SER A 258 3.48 28.16 -7.53
N ASP A 259 4.70 28.64 -7.41
CA ASP A 259 4.98 29.97 -6.88
C ASP A 259 4.60 31.07 -7.89
N SER A 260 4.83 32.33 -7.54
CA SER A 260 4.49 33.45 -8.43
C SER A 260 5.35 33.52 -9.70
N SER A 261 6.50 32.84 -9.72
CA SER A 261 7.38 32.70 -10.89
C SER A 261 6.95 31.58 -11.84
N GLY A 262 6.03 30.70 -11.39
CA GLY A 262 5.54 29.54 -12.13
C GLY A 262 6.31 28.26 -11.86
N ARG A 263 7.36 28.30 -11.02
CA ARG A 263 8.08 27.10 -10.57
C ARG A 263 7.19 26.31 -9.62
N ALA A 264 7.16 24.99 -9.75
CA ALA A 264 6.29 24.12 -8.98
C ALA A 264 7.06 23.28 -7.94
N ALA A 265 6.45 23.05 -6.78
CA ALA A 265 6.87 22.04 -5.81
C ALA A 265 5.67 21.24 -5.30
N TYR A 266 5.93 20.04 -4.80
CA TYR A 266 4.94 19.30 -4.03
C TYR A 266 4.73 19.97 -2.66
N VAL A 267 3.46 20.18 -2.31
CA VAL A 267 3.06 20.85 -1.06
C VAL A 267 2.17 19.97 -0.17
N SER A 268 1.61 18.91 -0.74
CA SER A 268 0.73 17.92 -0.11
C SER A 268 0.89 16.61 -0.88
N GLY A 269 0.23 15.53 -0.44
CA GLY A 269 0.25 14.27 -1.17
C GLY A 269 -0.54 13.18 -0.47
N ALA A 270 -0.45 11.97 -1.01
CA ALA A 270 -0.98 10.79 -0.36
C ALA A 270 -0.09 9.57 -0.65
N VAL A 271 -0.11 8.62 0.29
CA VAL A 271 0.34 7.24 0.12
C VAL A 271 -0.82 6.34 0.53
N VAL A 272 -1.39 5.64 -0.44
CA VAL A 272 -2.49 4.70 -0.24
C VAL A 272 -1.94 3.30 -0.34
N LEU A 273 -2.14 2.45 0.66
CA LEU A 273 -1.60 1.10 0.71
C LEU A 273 -2.73 0.08 0.67
N ASP A 274 -2.60 -0.98 -0.13
CA ASP A 274 -3.58 -2.07 -0.13
C ASP A 274 -3.42 -2.92 1.14
N ALA A 275 -4.38 -2.77 2.06
CA ALA A 275 -4.37 -3.45 3.34
C ALA A 275 -4.38 -4.98 3.21
N GLU A 276 -5.17 -5.50 2.28
CA GLU A 276 -5.38 -6.94 2.11
C GLU A 276 -4.14 -7.61 1.51
N ASP A 277 -3.51 -6.94 0.54
CA ASP A 277 -2.26 -7.40 -0.05
C ASP A 277 -1.09 -7.34 0.94
N LEU A 278 -0.97 -6.25 1.71
CA LEU A 278 0.08 -6.15 2.74
C LEU A 278 -0.12 -7.20 3.84
N ASP A 279 -1.34 -7.43 4.31
CA ASP A 279 -1.64 -8.51 5.28
C ASP A 279 -1.23 -9.88 4.72
N ALA A 280 -1.55 -10.17 3.46
CA ALA A 280 -1.16 -11.42 2.81
C ALA A 280 0.36 -11.55 2.67
N MET A 281 1.06 -10.48 2.29
CA MET A 281 2.51 -10.45 2.20
C MET A 281 3.16 -10.77 3.54
N LEU A 282 2.66 -10.18 4.64
CA LEU A 282 3.23 -10.36 5.98
C LEU A 282 3.16 -11.80 6.52
N LEU A 283 2.35 -12.67 5.90
CA LEU A 283 2.27 -14.09 6.25
C LEU A 283 3.38 -14.93 5.60
N GLU A 284 4.09 -14.39 4.61
CA GLU A 284 5.16 -15.08 3.89
C GLU A 284 6.50 -15.00 4.63
N PRO A 285 7.43 -15.95 4.42
CA PRO A 285 8.72 -16.00 5.13
C PRO A 285 9.57 -14.73 5.05
N ASP A 286 9.55 -14.03 3.91
CA ASP A 286 10.26 -12.75 3.69
C ASP A 286 9.28 -11.56 3.60
N GLY A 287 8.06 -11.76 4.10
CA GLY A 287 6.92 -10.86 3.97
C GLY A 287 7.15 -9.46 4.52
N THR A 288 7.85 -9.34 5.64
CA THR A 288 8.18 -8.05 6.25
C THR A 288 9.07 -7.18 5.33
N THR A 289 10.07 -7.80 4.68
CA THR A 289 10.94 -7.09 3.73
C THR A 289 10.14 -6.66 2.51
N ALA A 290 9.31 -7.55 1.96
CA ALA A 290 8.46 -7.24 0.81
C ALA A 290 7.46 -6.11 1.11
N ALA A 291 6.75 -6.17 2.25
CA ALA A 291 5.81 -5.14 2.66
C ALA A 291 6.49 -3.78 2.87
N ARG A 292 7.66 -3.74 3.52
CA ARG A 292 8.44 -2.49 3.62
C ARG A 292 8.87 -1.97 2.25
N ALA A 293 9.28 -2.86 1.35
CA ALA A 293 9.70 -2.48 0.00
C ALA A 293 8.56 -1.80 -0.77
N VAL A 294 7.31 -2.28 -0.64
CA VAL A 294 6.11 -1.64 -1.20
C VAL A 294 5.89 -0.25 -0.59
N ILE A 295 5.87 -0.13 0.73
CA ILE A 295 5.67 1.18 1.39
C ILE A 295 6.75 2.18 0.95
N GLN A 296 8.00 1.72 0.86
CA GLN A 296 9.11 2.54 0.44
C GLN A 296 9.04 2.91 -1.06
N HIS A 297 8.56 2.02 -1.92
CA HIS A 297 8.28 2.32 -3.33
C HIS A 297 7.25 3.45 -3.47
N GLU A 298 6.14 3.39 -2.74
CA GLU A 298 5.13 4.45 -2.77
C GLU A 298 5.64 5.78 -2.21
N LEU A 299 6.50 5.73 -1.19
CA LEU A 299 7.20 6.92 -0.71
C LEU A 299 8.17 7.48 -1.78
N GLY A 300 8.75 6.63 -2.63
CA GLY A 300 9.53 7.03 -3.80
C GLY A 300 8.71 7.89 -4.76
N HIS A 301 7.50 7.44 -5.10
CA HIS A 301 6.55 8.23 -5.90
C HIS A 301 6.11 9.53 -5.20
N LEU A 302 5.86 9.48 -3.89
CA LEU A 302 5.51 10.66 -3.10
C LEU A 302 6.58 11.75 -3.20
N VAL A 303 7.85 11.38 -3.13
CA VAL A 303 8.96 12.36 -3.19
C VAL A 303 9.36 12.75 -4.61
N GLY A 304 8.92 12.00 -5.64
CA GLY A 304 8.99 12.40 -7.04
C GLY A 304 9.71 11.43 -7.97
N LEU A 305 10.09 10.22 -7.54
CA LEU A 305 10.63 9.19 -8.43
C LEU A 305 9.54 8.55 -9.26
N ASP A 306 9.81 8.30 -10.54
CA ASP A 306 8.96 7.48 -11.40
C ASP A 306 9.56 6.09 -11.60
N HIS A 307 8.75 5.21 -12.18
CA HIS A 307 9.11 3.87 -12.54
C HIS A 307 10.27 3.80 -13.54
N VAL A 308 11.06 2.74 -13.38
CA VAL A 308 12.08 2.32 -14.35
C VAL A 308 11.91 0.85 -14.72
N ALA A 309 12.56 0.44 -15.81
CA ALA A 309 12.52 -0.95 -16.29
C ALA A 309 13.62 -1.85 -15.69
N ASP A 310 14.46 -1.33 -14.79
CA ASP A 310 15.58 -2.06 -14.21
C ASP A 310 15.19 -2.70 -12.88
N ALA A 311 15.16 -4.03 -12.84
CA ALA A 311 14.77 -4.83 -11.67
C ALA A 311 15.74 -4.73 -10.47
N SER A 312 16.91 -4.09 -10.63
CA SER A 312 17.80 -3.77 -9.52
C SER A 312 17.39 -2.52 -8.74
N GLN A 313 16.44 -1.75 -9.27
CA GLN A 313 15.90 -0.55 -8.64
C GLN A 313 14.63 -0.90 -7.88
N LEU A 314 14.41 -0.23 -6.75
CA LEU A 314 13.17 -0.33 -5.99
C LEU A 314 12.01 0.24 -6.80
N MET A 315 12.24 1.25 -7.65
CA MET A 315 11.25 1.82 -8.56
C MET A 315 11.00 0.98 -9.83
N PHE A 316 11.30 -0.32 -9.82
CA PHE A 316 10.99 -1.22 -10.93
C PHE A 316 9.47 -1.38 -11.14
N THR A 317 8.99 -1.22 -12.37
CA THR A 317 7.55 -1.18 -12.71
C THR A 317 6.85 -2.56 -12.78
N GLU A 318 7.58 -3.66 -13.00
CA GLU A 318 6.98 -4.98 -13.22
C GLU A 318 7.28 -5.96 -12.06
N GLY A 319 6.30 -6.28 -11.24
CA GLY A 319 6.40 -7.34 -10.22
C GLY A 319 6.69 -6.84 -8.80
N THR A 320 7.06 -7.75 -7.90
CA THR A 320 7.38 -7.41 -6.51
C THR A 320 8.63 -6.52 -6.48
N PRO A 321 8.63 -5.40 -5.73
CA PRO A 321 9.79 -4.51 -5.64
C PRO A 321 11.07 -5.28 -5.30
N ALA A 322 12.23 -4.77 -5.75
CA ALA A 322 13.53 -5.43 -5.66
C ALA A 322 13.70 -6.22 -4.34
N GLN A 323 14.08 -7.50 -4.45
CA GLN A 323 14.03 -8.51 -3.37
C GLN A 323 14.75 -8.15 -2.07
N THR A 324 15.51 -7.06 -2.02
CA THR A 324 16.25 -6.58 -0.85
C THR A 324 15.46 -5.57 0.00
N GLY A 325 14.46 -4.88 -0.57
CA GLY A 325 13.73 -3.79 0.10
C GLY A 325 14.55 -2.53 0.38
N ASP A 326 15.69 -2.38 -0.31
CA ASP A 326 16.59 -1.23 -0.23
C ASP A 326 16.55 -0.43 -1.54
N TRP A 327 16.92 0.85 -1.47
CA TRP A 327 17.08 1.69 -2.66
C TRP A 327 18.21 1.18 -3.57
N GLY A 328 17.94 1.04 -4.86
CA GLY A 328 18.95 0.79 -5.88
C GLY A 328 19.82 2.03 -6.15
N THR A 329 20.92 1.84 -6.88
CA THR A 329 21.87 2.93 -7.16
C THR A 329 21.28 4.03 -8.05
N GLY A 330 20.33 3.69 -8.92
CA GLY A 330 19.55 4.66 -9.69
C GLY A 330 18.58 5.42 -8.80
N ASP A 331 17.82 4.72 -7.95
CA ASP A 331 16.92 5.36 -6.99
C ASP A 331 17.66 6.38 -6.11
N LEU A 332 18.80 5.97 -5.53
CA LEU A 332 19.63 6.84 -4.70
C LEU A 332 20.13 8.08 -5.47
N ALA A 333 20.46 7.94 -6.75
CA ALA A 333 20.84 9.07 -7.59
C ALA A 333 19.66 10.02 -7.84
N GLY A 334 18.47 9.49 -8.15
CA GLY A 334 17.26 10.29 -8.31
C GLY A 334 16.84 11.00 -7.03
N LEU A 335 16.89 10.31 -5.88
CA LEU A 335 16.58 10.88 -4.55
C LEU A 335 17.56 12.00 -4.18
N ASN A 336 18.84 11.86 -4.54
CA ASN A 336 19.82 12.93 -4.39
C ASN A 336 19.44 14.18 -5.21
N VAL A 337 19.00 14.01 -6.46
CA VAL A 337 18.56 15.12 -7.31
C VAL A 337 17.32 15.82 -6.72
N LEU A 338 16.34 15.05 -6.23
CA LEU A 338 15.13 15.58 -5.60
C LEU A 338 15.45 16.36 -4.31
N GLY A 339 16.32 15.81 -3.47
CA GLY A 339 16.75 16.44 -2.22
C GLY A 339 17.62 17.69 -2.38
N SER A 340 18.21 17.88 -3.56
CA SER A 340 19.14 18.98 -3.86
C SER A 340 18.47 20.19 -4.54
N GLN A 341 17.13 20.21 -4.64
CA GLN A 341 16.42 21.32 -5.26
C GLN A 341 16.54 22.62 -4.45
N PRO A 342 16.52 23.81 -5.09
CA PRO A 342 16.56 25.08 -4.35
C PRO A 342 15.27 25.33 -3.55
N CYS A 343 15.39 26.00 -2.40
CA CYS A 343 14.26 26.40 -1.54
C CYS A 343 13.15 27.13 -2.32
N MET A 344 11.93 27.06 -1.81
CA MET A 344 10.74 27.73 -2.38
C MET A 344 9.90 28.42 -1.30
N PRO A 345 10.41 29.50 -0.68
CA PRO A 345 9.78 30.14 0.49
C PRO A 345 8.41 30.76 0.20
N GLU A 346 8.08 31.01 -1.07
CA GLU A 346 6.77 31.54 -1.47
C GLU A 346 5.64 30.50 -1.35
N LEU A 347 5.92 29.20 -1.36
CA LEU A 347 4.90 28.15 -1.27
C LEU A 347 4.52 27.87 0.18
#